data_AF-A0A972ULD5-F1
#
_entry.id   AF-A0A972ULD5-F1
#
_cell.length_a   1.000
_cell.length_b   1.000
_cell.length_c   1.000
_cell.angle_alpha   90.00
_cell.angle_beta   90.00
_cell.angle_gamma   90.00
#
_symmetry.space_group_name_H-M   'P 1'
#
loop_
_entity.id
_entity.type
_entity.pdbx_description
1 polymer ?
#
loop_
_entity_poly.entity_id
_entity_poly.type
_entity_poly.pdbx_seq_one_letter_code
_entity_poly.pdbx_strand_id
1 'polypeptide(L)' 'MDSIAPKGQTVADAYLSLLSDRGVDYLFANSGTDFAPLIEGFVKASGEGRKTPVPVTVPHENVAVSMAM' A
#
# COMPACT_ATOMS: atom_id res chain seq x y z
N MET A 1 -16.97 -14.79 -1.61
CA MET A 1 -15.82 -15.67 -1.93
C MET A 1 -16.28 -16.44 -3.15
N ASP A 2 -16.05 -16.01 -4.39
CA ASP A 2 -14.83 -15.46 -4.98
C ASP A 2 -15.15 -14.27 -5.89
N SER A 3 -14.55 -13.11 -5.60
CA SER A 3 -14.38 -12.08 -6.63
C SER A 3 -13.06 -12.40 -7.30
N ILE A 4 -13.10 -12.96 -8.51
CA ILE A 4 -11.91 -13.12 -9.34
C ILE A 4 -11.30 -11.73 -9.48
N ALA A 5 -10.06 -11.56 -9.00
CA ALA A 5 -9.35 -10.29 -9.10
C ALA A 5 -9.38 -9.84 -10.57
N PRO A 6 -9.77 -8.57 -10.87
CA PRO A 6 -9.80 -8.08 -12.24
C PRO A 6 -8.48 -8.36 -12.94
N LYS A 7 -8.55 -8.79 -14.20
CA LYS A 7 -7.39 -9.23 -14.98
C LYS A 7 -6.30 -8.15 -14.99
N GLY A 8 -5.12 -8.47 -14.47
CA GLY A 8 -4.00 -7.53 -14.33
C GLY A 8 -3.89 -6.81 -12.97
N GLN A 9 -4.76 -7.13 -12.01
CA GLN A 9 -4.62 -6.72 -10.61
C GLN A 9 -3.63 -7.64 -9.88
N THR A 10 -2.62 -7.04 -9.25
CA THR A 10 -1.66 -7.77 -8.40
C THR A 10 -2.17 -7.88 -6.97
N VAL A 11 -1.50 -8.70 -6.14
CA VAL A 11 -1.81 -8.76 -4.70
C VAL A 11 -1.56 -7.41 -4.03
N ALA A 12 -0.51 -6.69 -4.44
CA ALA A 12 -0.23 -5.35 -3.93
C ALA A 12 -1.36 -4.35 -4.25
N ASP A 13 -1.88 -4.38 -5.48
CA ASP A 13 -3.03 -3.55 -5.87
C ASP A 13 -4.25 -3.80 -4.98
N ALA A 14 -4.58 -5.08 -4.77
CA ALA A 14 -5.71 -5.49 -3.94
C ALA A 14 -5.50 -5.11 -2.47
N TYR A 15 -4.28 -5.27 -1.96
CA TYR A 15 -3.92 -4.93 -0.59
C TYR A 15 -4.05 -3.43 -0.31
N LEU A 16 -3.50 -2.58 -1.18
CA LEU A 16 -3.61 -1.13 -1.03
C LEU A 16 -5.05 -0.62 -1.12
N SER A 17 -5.85 -1.21 -2.01
CA SER A 17 -7.27 -0.88 -2.13
C SER A 17 -8.03 -1.29 -0.86
N LEU A 18 -7.77 -2.50 -0.35
CA LEU A 18 -8.37 -2.99 0.89
C LEU A 18 -8.02 -2.11 2.10
N LEU A 19 -6.77 -1.66 2.23
CA LEU A 19 -6.38 -0.75 3.32
C LEU A 19 -7.17 0.57 3.24
N SER A 20 -7.28 1.16 2.05
CA SER A 20 -8.05 2.39 1.86
C SER A 20 -9.54 2.19 2.16
N ASP A 21 -10.12 1.07 1.70
CA ASP A 21 -11.52 0.72 1.98
C ASP A 21 -11.81 0.52 3.47
N ARG A 22 -10.79 0.21 4.27
CA ARG A 22 -10.87 0.09 5.73
C ARG A 22 -10.56 1.38 6.48
N GLY A 23 -10.39 2.50 5.77
CA GLY A 23 -10.13 3.80 6.37
C GLY A 23 -8.69 3.97 6.86
N VAL A 24 -7.74 3.21 6.31
CA VAL A 24 -6.31 3.43 6.60
C VAL A 24 -5.83 4.61 5.75
N ASP A 25 -5.51 5.72 6.42
CA ASP A 25 -5.07 6.95 5.75
C ASP A 25 -3.57 6.97 5.42
N TYR A 26 -2.74 6.29 6.21
CA TYR A 26 -1.28 6.31 6.09
C TYR A 26 -0.68 4.91 6.15
N LEU A 27 0.40 4.71 5.38
CA LEU A 27 1.24 3.50 5.42
C LEU A 27 2.68 3.90 5.74
N PHE A 28 3.10 3.71 6.99
CA PHE A 28 4.48 3.92 7.43
C PHE A 28 5.32 2.68 7.14
N ALA A 29 6.44 2.83 6.45
CA ALA A 29 7.28 1.69 6.11
C ALA A 29 8.77 2.04 6.07
N ASN A 30 9.59 1.15 6.65
CA ASN A 30 11.01 1.05 6.33
C ASN A 30 11.16 0.15 5.09
N SER A 31 11.17 0.75 3.91
CA SER A 31 11.13 0.00 2.66
C SER A 31 12.48 -0.66 2.34
N GLY A 32 12.49 -1.99 2.27
CA GLY A 32 13.57 -2.79 1.69
C GLY A 32 13.29 -3.25 0.26
N THR A 33 14.11 -4.16 -0.27
CA THR A 33 13.96 -4.71 -1.63
C THR A 33 12.63 -5.43 -1.86
N ASP A 34 12.02 -5.96 -0.80
CA ASP A 34 10.75 -6.69 -0.87
C ASP A 34 9.53 -5.79 -1.12
N PHE A 35 9.70 -4.47 -1.11
CA PHE A 35 8.62 -3.50 -1.30
C PHE A 35 8.33 -3.16 -2.76
N ALA A 36 9.12 -3.65 -3.72
CA ALA A 36 8.93 -3.32 -5.14
C ALA A 36 7.46 -3.50 -5.62
N PRO A 37 6.75 -4.60 -5.29
CA PRO A 37 5.35 -4.76 -5.69
C PRO A 37 4.41 -3.69 -5.11
N LEU A 38 4.63 -3.25 -3.86
CA LEU A 38 3.82 -2.19 -3.24
C LEU A 38 4.11 -0.83 -3.88
N ILE A 39 5.37 -0.53 -4.18
CA ILE A 39 5.78 0.71 -4.86
C ILE A 39 5.14 0.78 -6.25
N GLU A 40 5.21 -0.30 -7.02
CA GLU A 40 4.55 -0.41 -8.33
C GLU A 40 3.02 -0.26 -8.22
N GLY A 41 2.41 -0.87 -7.19
CA GLY A 41 0.99 -0.73 -6.88
C GLY A 41 0.59 0.72 -6.59
N PHE A 42 1.40 1.47 -5.81
CA PHE A 42 1.18 2.89 -5.56
C PHE A 42 1.30 3.74 -6.84
N VAL A 43 2.33 3.49 -7.66
CA VAL A 43 2.53 4.19 -8.94
C VAL A 43 1.34 3.95 -9.87
N LYS A 44 0.90 2.70 -10.00
CA LYS A 44 -0.27 2.32 -10.81
C LYS A 44 -1.56 2.97 -10.27
N ALA A 45 -1.80 2.90 -8.97
CA ALA A 45 -2.96 3.50 -8.33
C ALA A 45 -3.01 5.02 -8.55
N SER A 46 -1.86 5.69 -8.44
CA SER A 46 -1.73 7.12 -8.71
C SER A 46 -2.10 7.47 -10.17
N GLY A 47 -1.58 6.70 -11.13
CA GLY A 47 -1.91 6.88 -12.55
C GLY A 47 -3.40 6.64 -12.89
N GLU A 48 -4.07 5.80 -12.11
CA GLU A 48 -5.51 5.50 -12.26
C GLU A 48 -6.43 6.40 -11.41
N GLY A 49 -5.87 7.30 -10.59
CA GLY A 49 -6.65 8.11 -9.64
C GLY A 49 -7.33 7.29 -8.53
N ARG A 50 -6.82 6.08 -8.25
CA ARG A 50 -7.36 5.18 -7.24
C ARG A 50 -6.89 5.62 -5.85
N LYS A 51 -7.80 5.63 -4.87
CA LYS A 51 -7.46 5.91 -3.48
C LYS A 51 -6.58 4.81 -2.90
N THR A 52 -5.53 5.22 -2.19
CA THR A 52 -4.63 4.35 -1.41
C THR A 52 -4.19 5.10 -0.16
N PRO A 53 -3.72 4.41 0.90
CA PRO A 53 -3.08 5.09 2.03
C PRO A 53 -1.88 5.91 1.56
N VAL A 54 -1.59 7.03 2.20
CA VAL A 54 -0.41 7.82 1.88
C VAL A 54 0.86 7.06 2.32
N PRO A 55 1.76 6.70 1.40
CA PRO A 55 3.00 6.04 1.78
C PRO A 55 3.95 7.04 2.46
N VAL A 56 4.49 6.66 3.61
CA VAL A 56 5.46 7.45 4.38
C VAL A 56 6.69 6.58 4.62
N THR A 57 7.82 6.97 4.03
CA THR A 57 9.09 6.28 4.21
C THR A 57 9.70 6.62 5.57
N VAL A 58 10.04 5.60 6.35
CA VAL A 58 10.57 5.75 7.69
C VAL A 58 11.86 4.92 7.83
N PRO A 59 13.05 5.54 8.00
CA PRO A 59 14.33 4.82 7.98
C PRO A 59 14.53 3.77 9.09
N HIS A 60 13.76 3.88 10.19
CA HIS A 60 13.91 3.03 11.37
C HIS A 60 12.57 2.41 11.74
N GLU A 61 12.54 1.09 11.90
CA GLU A 61 11.31 0.33 12.18
C GLU A 61 10.65 0.78 13.50
N ASN A 62 11.45 1.03 14.54
CA ASN A 62 10.95 1.53 15.84
C ASN A 62 10.22 2.87 15.70
N VAL A 63 10.72 3.76 14.83
CA VAL A 63 10.07 5.04 14.54
C VAL A 63 8.78 4.80 13.76
N ALA A 64 8.80 3.90 12.77
CA ALA A 64 7.61 3.58 11.97
C ALA A 64 6.45 3.06 12.84
N VAL A 65 6.75 2.16 13.78
CA VAL A 65 5.77 1.65 14.74
C VAL A 65 5.29 2.76 15.66
N SER A 66 6.19 3.59 16.18
CA SER A 66 5.83 4.70 17.09
C SER A 66 4.94 5.75 16.41
N MET A 67 5.12 5.96 15.10
CA MET A 67 4.26 6.85 14.30
C MET A 67 2.87 6.28 14.02
N ALA A 68 2.72 4.96 14.09
CA ALA A 68 1.46 4.25 13.83
C ALA A 68 0.60 4.01 15.10
N MET A 69 1.15 4.30 16.29
CA MET A 69 0.49 4.14 17.59
C MET A 69 -0.47 5.27 17.94
#